data_AF-A0A937SDI5-F1
#
_entry.id   AF-A0A937SDI5-F1
#
_cell.length_a   1.000
_cell.length_b   1.000
_cell.length_c   1.000
_cell.angle_alpha   90.00
_cell.angle_beta   90.00
_cell.angle_gamma   90.00
#
_symmetry.space_group_name_H-M   'P 1'
#
loop_
_entity.id
_entity.type
_entity.pdbx_description
1 polymer ?
#
loop_
_entity_poly.entity_id
_entity_poly.type
_entity_poly.pdbx_seq_one_letter_code
_entity_poly.pdbx_strand_id
1 'polypeptide(L)' 'MVRVREDGNHVDIYFRLAEDADVIYGIAIMVAEPGETVLVNIVGNISTDDISALGRRFELDELVDLEVAGQ' A
#
# COMPACT_ATOMS: atom_id res chain seq x y z
N MET A 1 2.07 -7.00 4.58
CA MET A 1 3.17 -6.35 3.84
C MET A 1 3.07 -6.84 2.41
N VAL A 2 2.91 -5.94 1.45
CA VAL A 2 2.91 -6.27 0.02
C VAL A 2 4.27 -5.89 -0.54
N ARG A 3 4.87 -6.79 -1.34
CA ARG A 3 6.15 -6.57 -1.99
C ARG A 3 6.02 -6.84 -3.48
N VAL A 4 6.37 -5.86 -4.30
CA VAL A 4 6.40 -5.99 -5.76
C VAL A 4 7.85 -5.83 -6.23
N ARG A 5 8.25 -6.68 -7.19
CA ARG A 5 9.60 -6.71 -7.76
C ARG A 5 9.48 -6.94 -9.26
N GLU A 6 9.74 -5.90 -10.05
CA GLU A 6 9.85 -5.97 -11.51
C GLU A 6 11.05 -5.14 -11.97
N ASP A 7 11.83 -5.68 -12.91
CA ASP A 7 12.90 -4.99 -13.66
C ASP A 7 13.88 -4.10 -12.86
N GLY A 8 14.19 -4.46 -11.62
CA GLY A 8 15.14 -3.73 -10.77
C GLY A 8 14.51 -2.63 -9.91
N ASN A 9 13.20 -2.40 -10.05
CA ASN A 9 12.43 -1.54 -9.18
C ASN A 9 11.94 -2.31 -7.95
N HIS A 10 12.14 -1.72 -6.77
CA HIS A 10 11.69 -2.31 -5.52
C HIS A 10 10.59 -1.46 -4.90
N VAL A 11 9.40 -2.03 -4.79
CA VAL A 11 8.26 -1.40 -4.13
C VAL A 11 7.89 -2.20 -2.89
N ASP A 12 7.97 -1.55 -1.72
CA ASP A 12 7.50 -2.10 -0.45
C ASP A 12 6.31 -1.29 0.06
N ILE A 13 5.21 -1.98 0.35
CA ILE A 13 4.00 -1.39 0.93
C ILE A 13 3.74 -1.99 2.31
N TYR A 14 3.63 -1.11 3.30
CA TYR A 14 3.33 -1.43 4.69
C TYR A 14 1.96 -0.88 5.07
N PHE A 15 1.15 -1.74 5.66
CA PHE A 15 -0.17 -1.38 6.19
C PHE A 15 -0.13 -1.52 7.70
N ARG A 16 -0.67 -0.52 8.40
CA ARG A 16 -1.04 -0.64 9.81
C ARG A 16 -2.55 -0.73 9.87
N LEU A 17 -3.07 -1.92 10.15
CA LEU A 17 -4.51 -2.17 10.24
C LEU A 17 -5.00 -2.00 11.68
N ALA A 18 -6.29 -1.69 11.81
CA ALA A 18 -7.04 -1.86 13.03
C ALA A 18 -7.23 -3.35 13.35
N GLU A 19 -7.54 -3.67 14.61
CA GLU A 19 -7.69 -5.06 15.07
C GLU A 19 -8.84 -5.81 14.37
N ASP A 20 -9.85 -5.07 13.92
CA ASP A 20 -11.00 -5.56 13.15
C ASP A 20 -10.76 -5.56 11.62
N ALA A 21 -9.59 -5.11 11.16
CA ALA A 21 -9.17 -5.01 9.76
C ALA A 21 -10.05 -4.14 8.83
N ASP A 22 -11.08 -3.47 9.34
CA ASP A 22 -11.97 -2.59 8.57
C ASP A 22 -11.36 -1.19 8.31
N VAL A 23 -10.35 -0.82 9.11
CA VAL A 23 -9.69 0.49 9.03
C VAL A 23 -8.18 0.32 8.91
N ILE A 24 -7.57 1.08 8.00
CA ILE A 24 -6.12 1.25 7.90
C ILE A 24 -5.74 2.52 8.68
N TYR A 25 -4.95 2.36 9.74
CA TYR A 25 -4.37 3.48 10.50
C TYR A 25 -3.25 4.20 9.77
N GLY A 26 -2.61 3.53 8.83
CA GLY A 26 -1.63 4.16 7.97
C GLY A 26 -1.03 3.23 6.93
N ILE A 27 -0.54 3.86 5.87
CA ILE A 27 0.11 3.21 4.73
C ILE A 27 1.45 3.89 4.53
N ALA A 28 2.51 3.09 4.47
CA ALA A 28 3.81 3.54 3.98
C ALA A 28 4.13 2.83 2.67
N ILE A 29 4.44 3.59 1.63
CA ILE A 29 4.88 3.12 0.33
C ILE A 29 6.32 3.59 0.14
N MET A 30 7.21 2.64 -0.13
CA MET A 30 8.60 2.92 -0.50
C MET A 30 8.83 2.42 -1.92
N VAL A 31 9.36 3.30 -2.76
CA VAL A 31 9.83 2.95 -4.11
C VAL A 31 11.32 3.27 -4.16
N ALA A 32 12.13 2.26 -4.41
CA ALA A 32 13.57 2.40 -4.54
C ALA A 32 14.00 2.07 -5.98
N GLU A 33 14.63 3.06 -6.60
CA GLU A 33 15.27 2.96 -7.92
C GLU A 33 16.77 3.33 -7.79
N PRO A 34 17.63 2.99 -8.77
CA PRO A 34 19.03 3.39 -8.73
C PRO A 34 19.22 4.91 -8.68
N GLY A 35 19.59 5.44 -7.51
CA GLY A 35 19.87 6.87 -7.32
C GLY A 35 18.71 7.69 -6.74
N GLU A 36 17.53 7.09 -6.57
CA GLU A 36 16.36 7.78 -6.00
C GLU A 36 15.55 6.85 -5.09
N THR A 37 14.99 7.41 -4.02
CA THR A 37 14.06 6.69 -3.14
C THR A 37 12.93 7.62 -2.77
N VAL A 38 11.72 7.20 -3.09
CA VAL A 38 10.49 7.92 -2.77
C VAL A 38 9.79 7.21 -1.61
N LEU A 39 9.44 7.99 -0.58
CA LEU A 39 8.65 7.53 0.55
C LEU A 39 7.34 8.32 0.61
N VAL A 40 6.22 7.62 0.56
CA VAL A 40 4.89 8.18 0.79
C VAL A 40 4.34 7.59 2.08
N ASN A 41 3.93 8.45 3.02
CA ASN A 41 3.28 8.02 4.25
C ASN A 41 1.90 8.70 4.34
N ILE A 42 0.86 7.89 4.42
CA ILE A 42 -0.53 8.32 4.58
C ILE A 42 -0.98 7.85 5.95
N VAL A 43 -1.35 8.79 6.83
CA VAL A 43 -1.74 8.50 8.23
C VAL A 43 -3.15 9.02 8.47
N GLY A 44 -3.98 8.19 9.11
CA GLY A 44 -5.34 8.56 9.48
C GLY A 44 -6.23 7.34 9.64
N ASN A 45 -7.52 7.58 9.86
CA ASN A 45 -8.53 6.52 9.77
C ASN A 45 -8.92 6.38 8.30
N ILE A 46 -8.24 5.49 7.59
CA ILE A 46 -8.41 5.30 6.17
C ILE A 46 -9.29 4.07 5.97
N SER A 47 -10.41 4.22 5.26
CA SER A 47 -11.23 3.08 4.86
C SER A 47 -10.48 2.22 3.85
N THR A 48 -10.60 0.90 3.94
CA THR A 48 -10.11 -0.04 2.93
C THR A 48 -10.73 0.25 1.56
N ASP A 49 -12.01 0.64 1.51
CA ASP A 49 -12.71 1.02 0.28
C ASP A 49 -12.11 2.26 -0.39
N ASP A 50 -11.69 3.26 0.40
CA ASP A 50 -11.06 4.48 -0.11
C ASP A 50 -9.70 4.15 -0.77
N ILE A 51 -8.96 3.19 -0.23
CA ILE A 51 -7.71 2.71 -0.81
C ILE A 51 -7.96 1.93 -2.09
N SER A 52 -8.94 1.04 -2.12
CA SER A 52 -9.33 0.36 -3.36
C SER A 52 -9.81 1.35 -4.42
N ALA A 53 -10.50 2.42 -4.03
CA ALA A 53 -10.91 3.50 -4.94
C ALA A 53 -9.72 4.27 -5.50
N LEU A 54 -8.70 4.56 -4.67
CA LEU A 54 -7.43 5.14 -5.13
C LEU A 54 -6.70 4.19 -6.08
N GLY A 55 -6.65 2.89 -5.75
CA GLY A 55 -6.08 1.86 -6.60
C GLY A 55 -6.70 1.87 -7.99
N ARG A 56 -8.04 1.85 -8.08
CA ARG A 56 -8.76 1.93 -9.36
C ARG A 56 -8.54 3.25 -10.10
N ARG A 57 -8.46 4.37 -9.38
CA ARG A 57 -8.28 5.70 -9.98
C ARG A 57 -6.91 5.86 -10.63
N PHE A 58 -5.89 5.24 -10.06
CA PHE A 58 -4.51 5.34 -10.52
C PHE A 58 -4.00 4.08 -11.22
N GLU A 59 -4.87 3.11 -11.48
CA GLU A 59 -4.53 1.83 -12.13
C GLU A 59 -3.42 1.07 -11.38
N LEU A 60 -3.52 1.04 -10.04
CA LEU A 60 -2.61 0.34 -9.13
C LEU A 60 -3.24 -0.97 -8.67
N ASP A 61 -3.04 -2.03 -9.45
CA ASP A 61 -3.70 -3.33 -9.28
C ASP A 61 -3.49 -3.92 -7.87
N GLU A 62 -2.33 -3.71 -7.27
CA GLU A 62 -1.98 -4.20 -5.92
C GLU A 62 -2.77 -3.51 -4.80
N LEU A 63 -3.40 -2.38 -5.08
CA LEU A 63 -4.27 -1.67 -4.16
C LEU A 63 -5.75 -1.96 -4.40
N VAL A 64 -6.12 -2.53 -5.55
CA VAL A 64 -7.52 -2.84 -5.90
C VAL A 64 -8.02 -4.03 -5.09
N ASP A 65 -7.27 -5.14 -5.12
CA ASP A 65 -7.59 -6.39 -4.45
C ASP A 65 -6.64 -6.61 -3.26
N LEU A 66 -6.78 -5.75 -2.26
CA LEU A 66 -5.99 -5.81 -1.04
C LEU A 66 -6.44 -7.01 -0.19
N GLU A 67 -6.03 -8.22 -0.57
CA GLU A 67 -6.10 -9.39 0.30
C GLU A 67 -5.09 -9.20 1.42
N VAL A 68 -5.56 -8.61 2.52
CA VAL A 68 -4.83 -8.66 3.78
C VAL A 68 -4.78 -10.14 4.17
N ALA A 69 -3.65 -10.78 3.90
CA ALA A 69 -3.34 -12.08 4.46
C ALA A 69 -3.36 -11.93 5.99
N GLY A 70 -4.49 -12.29 6.60
CA GLY A 70 -4.64 -12.39 8.04
C GLY A 70 -3.53 -13.29 8.59
N GLN A 71 -2.79 -12.75 9.55
CA GLN A 71 -1.87 -13.54 10.36
C GLN A 71 -2.66 -14.37 11.38
#